data_AF-A0A4Y9ZNF5-F1
#
_entry.id   AF-A0A4Y9ZNF5-F1
#
_cell.length_a   1.000
_cell.length_b   1.000
_cell.length_c   1.000
_cell.angle_alpha   90.00
_cell.angle_beta   90.00
_cell.angle_gamma   90.00
#
_symmetry.space_group_name_H-M   'P 1'
#
loop_
_entity.id
_entity.type
_entity.pdbx_description
1 polymer ?
#
loop_
_entity_poly.entity_id
_entity_poly.type
_entity_poly.pdbx_seq_one_letter_code
_entity_poly.pdbx_strand_id
1 'polypeptide(L)'
;MHKEIMEQAHAVQFALMQSESNQLAKQYGIKGICIISWLSSISLSKSFPYDFMHLIWENLIKNLVLLWTGAFKGLDEGLGSYQLTPTVWDAIGAATAASGSTIPGCYGARPPNILSDHSSTTADTWSFWTLYLGPVLLRQKFNSIKYYNHFTELVRLLHLCLQFTLTVSEIDTIRKGFKNWVVEFERLYYQHDPQHISTCPLTIHALLHIADIIEACGPVWAYWAFPMERYCGLIRPAIKSRKHPFASLDRYVVKAAQIIQIQLIYNLSEQPLSLVFKPVKKATRMLEAPEYETCALLPPSRSIHPNDPIMRKIEKCLATRYDKSNNIQIIKQCLVQATIEQWGKVRICDGDTISAAALYPLGDDRRDATYVRYEILVDNSPSDLRGSPERQFS
;
A
#
# COMPACT_ATOMS: atom_id res chain seq x y z
N MET A 1 22.15 20.74 -25.25
CA MET A 1 20.80 20.19 -25.00
C MET A 1 19.70 21.24 -25.10
N HIS A 2 19.55 22.23 -24.19
CA HIS A 2 18.39 23.16 -24.25
C HIS A 2 18.33 24.02 -25.52
N LYS A 3 19.46 24.59 -25.97
CA LYS A 3 19.53 25.40 -27.20
C LYS A 3 19.12 24.60 -28.44
N GLU A 4 19.63 23.38 -28.56
CA GLU A 4 19.35 22.46 -29.66
C GLU A 4 17.87 22.05 -29.70
N ILE A 5 17.27 21.74 -28.55
CA ILE A 5 15.82 21.46 -28.45
C ILE A 5 15.00 22.66 -28.93
N MET A 6 15.41 23.88 -28.57
CA MET A 6 14.73 25.11 -29.00
C MET A 6 14.89 25.37 -30.50
N GLU A 7 16.07 25.12 -31.07
CA GLU A 7 16.33 25.23 -32.51
C GLU A 7 15.48 24.22 -33.29
N GLN A 8 15.43 22.96 -32.84
CA GLN A 8 14.57 21.92 -33.44
C GLN A 8 13.08 22.25 -33.31
N ALA A 9 12.65 22.72 -32.14
CA ALA A 9 11.27 23.15 -31.92
C ALA A 9 10.87 24.33 -32.83
N HIS A 10 11.79 25.27 -33.03
CA HIS A 10 11.60 26.40 -33.94
C HIS A 10 11.50 25.94 -35.39
N ALA A 11 12.37 25.02 -35.82
CA ALA A 11 12.30 24.43 -37.16
C ALA A 11 10.96 23.74 -37.42
N VAL A 12 10.41 23.02 -36.44
CA VAL A 12 9.09 22.37 -36.56
C VAL A 12 7.95 23.38 -36.61
N GLN A 13 7.97 24.40 -35.72
CA GLN A 13 6.91 25.39 -35.57
C GLN A 13 6.77 26.30 -36.80
N PHE A 14 7.91 26.68 -37.39
CA PHE A 14 7.99 27.64 -38.48
C PHE A 14 8.32 27.00 -39.84
N ALA A 15 8.16 25.67 -39.96
CA ALA A 15 8.24 24.99 -41.26
C ALA A 15 7.17 25.55 -42.22
N LEU A 16 7.54 25.72 -43.50
CA LEU A 16 6.70 26.39 -44.49
C LEU A 16 5.50 25.53 -44.90
N MET A 17 5.63 24.21 -44.82
CA MET A 17 4.60 23.24 -45.19
C MET A 17 4.26 22.32 -44.02
N GLN A 18 2.98 21.94 -43.90
CA GLN A 18 2.53 21.02 -42.86
C GLN A 18 3.19 19.63 -42.97
N SER A 19 3.49 19.17 -44.18
CA SER A 19 4.21 17.91 -44.43
C SER A 19 5.63 17.93 -43.86
N GLU A 20 6.35 19.04 -44.08
CA GLU A 20 7.68 19.29 -43.55
C GLU A 20 7.66 19.39 -42.02
N SER A 21 6.73 20.16 -41.46
CA SER A 21 6.52 20.24 -40.01
C SER A 21 6.29 18.85 -39.39
N ASN A 22 5.43 18.03 -40.00
CA ASN A 22 5.16 16.67 -39.54
C ASN A 22 6.39 15.74 -39.65
N GLN A 23 7.19 15.90 -40.71
CA GLN A 23 8.42 15.12 -40.90
C GLN A 23 9.48 15.49 -39.85
N LEU A 24 9.72 16.79 -39.65
CA LEU A 24 10.63 17.30 -38.63
C LEU A 24 10.15 16.92 -37.22
N ALA A 25 8.85 16.99 -36.96
CA ALA A 25 8.29 16.60 -35.68
C ALA A 25 8.51 15.12 -35.37
N LYS A 26 8.41 14.26 -36.40
CA LYS A 26 8.70 12.83 -36.26
C LYS A 26 10.20 12.57 -36.08
N GLN A 27 11.05 13.32 -36.77
CA GLN A 27 12.51 13.17 -36.70
C GLN A 27 13.05 13.60 -35.33
N TYR A 28 12.60 14.74 -34.80
CA TYR A 28 13.07 15.29 -33.53
C TYR A 28 12.27 14.81 -32.32
N GLY A 29 11.07 14.24 -32.54
CA GLY A 29 10.13 13.92 -31.46
C GLY A 29 9.51 15.16 -30.80
N ILE A 30 9.58 16.32 -31.45
CA ILE A 30 9.14 17.63 -30.93
C ILE A 30 8.00 18.15 -31.80
N LYS A 31 6.88 18.55 -31.20
CA LYS A 31 5.73 19.08 -31.96
C LYS A 31 5.76 20.58 -32.23
N GLY A 32 6.65 21.32 -31.59
CA GLY A 32 6.73 22.78 -31.68
C GLY A 32 7.29 23.39 -30.41
N ILE A 33 7.23 24.72 -30.31
CA ILE A 33 7.76 25.46 -29.16
C ILE A 33 6.78 25.36 -27.98
N CYS A 34 7.30 24.99 -26.80
CA CYS A 34 6.50 24.91 -25.59
C CYS A 34 6.20 26.32 -25.05
N ILE A 35 4.95 26.65 -24.73
CA ILE A 35 4.59 28.00 -24.26
C ILE A 35 5.34 28.43 -22.98
N ILE A 36 5.71 27.47 -22.14
CA ILE A 36 6.45 27.77 -20.90
C ILE A 36 7.94 28.01 -21.14
N SER A 37 8.48 27.72 -22.34
CA SER A 37 9.88 28.02 -22.67
C SER A 37 10.16 29.52 -22.82
N TRP A 38 9.11 30.33 -22.96
CA TRP A 38 9.20 31.79 -23.00
C TRP A 38 9.44 32.41 -21.62
N LEU A 39 9.22 31.64 -20.55
CA LEU A 39 9.45 32.09 -19.18
C LEU A 39 10.94 31.94 -18.84
N SER A 40 11.63 33.07 -18.65
CA SER A 40 13.06 33.10 -18.32
C SER A 40 13.40 32.42 -16.98
N SER A 41 12.40 32.26 -16.10
CA SER A 41 12.51 31.55 -14.83
C SER A 41 12.39 30.03 -14.94
N ILE A 42 12.02 29.49 -16.11
CA ILE A 42 11.83 28.05 -16.33
C ILE A 42 12.92 27.54 -17.27
N SER A 43 13.57 26.46 -16.84
CA SER A 43 14.45 25.68 -17.70
C SER A 43 13.79 24.34 -17.97
N LEU A 44 13.42 24.05 -19.22
CA LEU A 44 12.75 22.79 -19.56
C LEU A 44 13.51 21.53 -19.10
N SER A 45 14.84 21.61 -19.04
CA SER A 45 15.70 20.51 -18.59
C SER A 45 15.85 20.40 -17.07
N LYS A 46 15.56 21.45 -16.29
CA LYS A 46 15.80 21.48 -14.84
C LYS A 46 14.53 21.66 -14.01
N SER A 47 13.50 22.30 -14.57
CA SER A 47 12.26 22.63 -13.87
C SER A 47 11.24 21.48 -13.83
N PHE A 48 11.48 20.42 -14.60
CA PHE A 48 10.60 19.25 -14.69
C PHE A 48 11.40 17.99 -14.38
N PRO A 49 11.64 17.68 -13.10
CA PRO A 49 12.40 16.51 -12.71
C PRO A 49 11.67 15.22 -13.08
N TYR A 50 12.41 14.14 -13.29
CA TYR A 50 11.82 12.81 -13.26
C TYR A 50 11.19 12.56 -11.90
N ASP A 51 9.94 12.12 -11.88
CA ASP A 51 9.29 11.76 -10.63
C ASP A 51 9.98 10.54 -10.01
N PHE A 52 10.62 10.73 -8.86
CA PHE A 52 11.43 9.71 -8.20
C PHE A 52 10.60 8.50 -7.77
N MET A 53 9.35 8.73 -7.31
CA MET A 53 8.46 7.67 -6.85
C MET A 53 8.12 6.71 -7.99
N HIS A 54 7.66 7.24 -9.13
CA HIS A 54 7.35 6.42 -10.30
C HIS A 54 8.61 5.81 -10.90
N LEU A 55 9.68 6.59 -11.03
CA LEU A 55 10.93 6.13 -11.64
C LEU A 55 11.49 4.89 -10.91
N ILE A 56 11.57 4.95 -9.58
CA ILE A 56 12.18 3.87 -8.80
C ILE A 56 11.15 2.79 -8.46
N TRP A 57 10.07 3.15 -7.75
CA TRP A 57 9.18 2.15 -7.12
C TRP A 57 8.20 1.51 -8.10
N GLU A 58 7.68 2.29 -9.05
CA GLU A 58 6.73 1.78 -10.04
C GLU A 58 7.39 1.22 -11.29
N ASN A 59 8.62 1.64 -11.62
CA ASN A 59 9.29 1.18 -12.84
C ASN A 59 10.55 0.35 -12.55
N LEU A 60 11.60 0.95 -11.98
CA LEU A 60 12.90 0.27 -11.85
C LEU A 60 12.79 -1.04 -11.06
N ILE A 61 12.22 -0.99 -9.86
CA ILE A 61 12.11 -2.16 -8.98
C ILE A 61 11.21 -3.23 -9.61
N LYS A 62 10.08 -2.83 -10.20
CA LYS A 62 9.20 -3.78 -10.90
C LYS A 62 9.91 -4.45 -12.08
N ASN A 63 10.69 -3.70 -12.86
CA ASN A 63 11.47 -4.25 -13.97
C ASN A 63 12.53 -5.24 -13.49
N LEU A 64 13.24 -4.93 -12.39
CA LEU A 64 14.20 -5.85 -11.78
C LEU A 64 13.53 -7.15 -11.31
N VAL A 65 12.38 -7.04 -10.65
CA VAL A 65 11.60 -8.22 -10.24
C VAL A 65 11.14 -9.05 -11.44
N LEU A 66 10.67 -8.41 -12.52
CA LEU A 66 10.31 -9.10 -13.75
C LEU A 66 11.52 -9.83 -14.38
N LEU A 67 12.72 -9.24 -14.32
CA LEU A 67 13.95 -9.91 -14.76
C LEU A 67 14.25 -11.13 -13.88
N TRP A 68 14.24 -10.97 -12.56
CA TRP A 68 14.53 -12.06 -11.62
C TRP A 68 13.48 -13.17 -11.64
N THR A 69 12.27 -12.92 -12.12
CA THR A 69 11.20 -13.93 -12.23
C THR A 69 11.05 -14.50 -13.63
N GLY A 70 11.88 -14.08 -14.60
CA GLY A 70 11.80 -14.52 -15.99
C GLY A 70 10.55 -14.03 -16.73
N ALA A 71 9.84 -13.04 -16.18
CA ALA A 71 8.62 -12.48 -16.76
C ALA A 71 8.86 -11.20 -17.58
N PHE A 72 10.11 -10.77 -17.74
CA PHE A 72 10.45 -9.54 -18.44
C PHE A 72 10.41 -9.71 -19.96
N LYS A 73 9.32 -9.26 -20.59
CA LYS A 73 9.17 -9.14 -22.06
C LYS A 73 9.51 -10.41 -22.86
N GLY A 74 9.38 -11.59 -22.26
CA GLY A 74 9.71 -12.87 -22.90
C GLY A 74 11.20 -13.08 -23.18
N LEU A 75 12.09 -12.33 -22.53
CA LEU A 75 13.53 -12.53 -22.61
C LEU A 75 13.99 -13.67 -21.69
N ASP A 76 14.99 -14.41 -22.15
CA ASP A 76 15.75 -15.33 -21.31
C ASP A 76 16.84 -14.60 -20.52
N GLU A 77 17.58 -15.33 -19.69
CA GLU A 77 18.71 -14.78 -18.95
C GLU A 77 20.00 -14.66 -19.75
N GLY A 78 20.02 -15.06 -21.03
CA GLY A 78 21.22 -15.07 -21.86
C GLY A 78 22.35 -15.90 -21.25
N LEU A 79 23.52 -15.27 -21.13
CA LEU A 79 24.70 -15.81 -20.43
C LEU A 79 24.65 -15.56 -18.91
N GLY A 80 23.58 -14.94 -18.43
CA GLY A 80 23.32 -14.63 -17.03
C GLY A 80 22.81 -15.82 -16.22
N SER A 81 22.59 -15.57 -14.94
CA SER A 81 21.98 -16.51 -13.98
C SER A 81 21.21 -15.75 -12.90
N TYR A 82 20.47 -14.72 -13.34
CA TYR A 82 19.75 -13.80 -12.45
C TYR A 82 18.33 -14.26 -12.13
N GLN A 83 17.82 -15.27 -12.82
CA GLN A 83 16.49 -15.78 -12.55
C GLN A 83 16.47 -16.59 -11.25
N LEU A 84 15.54 -16.25 -10.37
CA LEU A 84 15.19 -17.01 -9.19
C LEU A 84 14.22 -18.11 -9.59
N THR A 85 14.38 -19.31 -9.00
CA THR A 85 13.40 -20.37 -9.24
C THR A 85 12.02 -19.94 -8.71
N PRO A 86 10.90 -20.37 -9.33
CA PRO A 86 9.57 -20.01 -8.86
C PRO A 86 9.36 -20.31 -7.38
N THR A 87 9.83 -21.47 -6.91
CA THR A 87 9.74 -21.87 -5.50
C THR A 87 10.46 -20.93 -4.54
N VAL A 88 11.60 -20.37 -4.93
CA VAL A 88 12.34 -19.39 -4.12
C VAL A 88 11.59 -18.07 -4.07
N TRP A 89 11.04 -17.62 -5.20
CA TRP A 89 10.27 -16.40 -5.26
C TRP A 89 8.94 -16.51 -4.47
N ASP A 90 8.26 -17.66 -4.55
CA ASP A 90 7.07 -17.99 -3.73
C ASP A 90 7.37 -17.90 -2.24
N ALA A 91 8.51 -18.47 -1.81
CA ALA A 91 8.96 -18.38 -0.43
C ALA A 91 9.26 -16.94 0.01
N ILE A 92 9.84 -16.11 -0.87
CA ILE A 92 10.08 -14.68 -0.60
C ILE A 92 8.74 -13.93 -0.45
N GLY A 93 7.76 -14.22 -1.30
CA GLY A 93 6.41 -13.62 -1.21
C GLY A 93 5.70 -13.98 0.10
N ALA A 94 5.76 -15.26 0.48
CA ALA A 94 5.21 -15.73 1.76
C ALA A 94 5.91 -15.10 2.97
N ALA A 95 7.25 -15.00 2.94
CA ALA A 95 8.03 -14.37 3.99
C ALA A 95 7.72 -12.86 4.12
N THR A 96 7.51 -12.17 2.99
CA THR A 96 7.10 -10.75 2.95
C THR A 96 5.75 -10.55 3.64
N ALA A 97 4.77 -11.40 3.34
CA ALA A 97 3.46 -11.33 3.99
C ALA A 97 3.52 -11.66 5.49
N ALA A 98 4.38 -12.61 5.87
CA ALA A 98 4.59 -13.01 7.27
C ALA A 98 5.24 -11.90 8.11
N SER A 99 6.24 -11.17 7.55
CA SER A 99 6.90 -10.05 8.23
C SER A 99 5.94 -8.91 8.57
N GLY A 100 4.80 -8.82 7.87
CA GLY A 100 3.74 -7.89 8.20
C GLY A 100 3.24 -7.95 9.65
N SER A 101 3.38 -9.08 10.34
CA SER A 101 2.97 -9.22 11.75
C SER A 101 3.98 -8.63 12.73
N THR A 102 5.21 -8.34 12.29
CA THR A 102 6.31 -7.83 13.13
C THR A 102 6.65 -6.37 12.84
N ILE A 103 6.05 -5.78 11.81
CA ILE A 103 6.32 -4.40 11.39
C ILE A 103 5.36 -3.47 12.15
N PRO A 104 5.87 -2.47 12.89
CA PRO A 104 5.01 -1.47 13.54
C PRO A 104 4.20 -0.68 12.51
N GLY A 105 2.92 -0.41 12.81
CA GLY A 105 2.03 0.30 11.90
C GLY A 105 2.45 1.73 11.55
N CYS A 106 3.40 2.33 12.28
CA CYS A 106 3.98 3.64 11.93
C CYS A 106 4.81 3.61 10.64
N TYR A 107 5.26 2.43 10.19
CA TYR A 107 5.99 2.25 8.93
C TYR A 107 5.08 2.08 7.70
N GLY A 108 3.77 2.02 7.90
CA GLY A 108 2.79 1.90 6.81
C GLY A 108 1.91 0.67 6.93
N ALA A 109 1.23 0.35 5.83
CA ALA A 109 0.35 -0.81 5.76
C ALA A 109 1.16 -2.10 5.80
N ARG A 110 0.53 -3.16 6.32
CA ARG A 110 1.09 -4.53 6.30
C ARG A 110 1.51 -4.88 4.86
N PRO A 111 2.79 -5.21 4.58
CA PRO A 111 3.20 -5.61 3.25
C PRO A 111 2.39 -6.84 2.79
N PRO A 112 1.75 -6.79 1.61
CA PRO A 112 1.07 -7.94 1.05
C PRO A 112 2.09 -8.96 0.53
N ASN A 113 1.59 -10.13 0.17
CA ASN A 113 2.38 -11.04 -0.65
C ASN A 113 2.57 -10.41 -2.05
N ILE A 114 3.81 -10.05 -2.37
CA ILE A 114 4.19 -9.37 -3.63
C ILE A 114 3.85 -10.19 -4.88
N LEU A 115 3.63 -11.50 -4.74
CA LEU A 115 3.26 -12.41 -5.83
C LEU A 115 1.76 -12.45 -6.10
N SER A 116 0.95 -12.60 -5.05
CA SER A 116 -0.47 -12.92 -5.22
C SER A 116 -1.37 -11.70 -5.19
N ASP A 117 -0.88 -10.55 -4.73
CA ASP A 117 -1.70 -9.34 -4.54
C ASP A 117 -1.09 -8.11 -5.24
N HIS A 118 -0.99 -8.19 -6.57
CA HIS A 118 -0.52 -7.08 -7.41
C HIS A 118 -1.34 -5.80 -7.22
N SER A 119 -2.64 -5.90 -6.90
CA SER A 119 -3.52 -4.76 -6.69
C SER A 119 -3.18 -3.95 -5.43
N SER A 120 -2.58 -4.60 -4.43
CA SER A 120 -2.28 -3.99 -3.13
C SER A 120 -0.80 -3.64 -2.98
N THR A 121 0.02 -3.97 -3.99
CA THR A 121 1.45 -3.65 -3.99
C THR A 121 1.68 -2.26 -4.58
N THR A 122 1.48 -1.25 -3.74
CA THR A 122 1.63 0.18 -4.09
C THR A 122 3.10 0.61 -4.15
N ALA A 123 3.38 1.80 -4.70
CA ALA A 123 4.70 2.43 -4.64
C ALA A 123 5.27 2.51 -3.21
N ASP A 124 4.43 2.81 -2.23
CA ASP A 124 4.77 2.81 -0.80
C ASP A 124 5.25 1.42 -0.33
N THR A 125 4.48 0.38 -0.68
CA THR A 125 4.84 -1.02 -0.39
C THR A 125 6.18 -1.41 -1.03
N TRP A 126 6.39 -1.06 -2.31
CA TRP A 126 7.64 -1.35 -3.02
C TRP A 126 8.82 -0.60 -2.43
N SER A 127 8.62 0.65 -2.00
CA SER A 127 9.67 1.42 -1.33
C SER A 127 10.09 0.74 -0.02
N PHE A 128 9.12 0.35 0.81
CA PHE A 128 9.40 -0.31 2.09
C PHE A 128 10.06 -1.68 1.87
N TRP A 129 9.52 -2.47 0.94
CA TRP A 129 10.08 -3.76 0.59
C TRP A 129 11.52 -3.61 0.11
N THR A 130 11.79 -2.71 -0.84
CA THR A 130 13.13 -2.54 -1.41
C THR A 130 14.17 -2.12 -0.38
N LEU A 131 13.81 -1.19 0.51
CA LEU A 131 14.76 -0.62 1.47
C LEU A 131 15.01 -1.55 2.66
N TYR A 132 13.98 -2.24 3.16
CA TYR A 132 14.06 -2.97 4.43
C TYR A 132 13.98 -4.48 4.28
N LEU A 133 13.08 -5.00 3.43
CA LEU A 133 12.83 -6.45 3.33
C LEU A 133 13.71 -7.12 2.28
N GLY A 134 13.83 -6.53 1.09
CA GLY A 134 14.57 -7.04 -0.05
C GLY A 134 16.02 -7.45 0.29
N PRO A 135 16.83 -6.59 0.95
CA PRO A 135 18.21 -6.94 1.30
C PRO A 135 18.33 -8.17 2.19
N VAL A 136 17.32 -8.42 3.03
CA VAL A 136 17.26 -9.57 3.94
C VAL A 136 16.73 -10.79 3.20
N LEU A 137 15.60 -10.65 2.50
CA LEU A 137 14.89 -11.76 1.85
C LEU A 137 15.64 -12.32 0.63
N LEU A 138 16.36 -11.47 -0.11
CA LEU A 138 17.14 -11.86 -1.29
C LEU A 138 18.53 -12.40 -0.95
N ARG A 139 18.95 -12.32 0.32
CA ARG A 139 20.28 -12.75 0.75
C ARG A 139 20.47 -14.24 0.47
N GLN A 140 21.52 -14.58 -0.28
CA GLN A 140 21.85 -15.94 -0.71
C GLN A 140 20.75 -16.63 -1.53
N LYS A 141 19.90 -15.88 -2.23
CA LYS A 141 18.84 -16.45 -3.10
C LYS A 141 19.22 -16.54 -4.57
N PHE A 142 20.09 -15.66 -5.03
CA PHE A 142 20.62 -15.70 -6.40
C PHE A 142 21.68 -16.79 -6.55
N ASN A 143 21.72 -17.44 -7.71
CA ASN A 143 22.76 -18.41 -8.08
C ASN A 143 24.16 -17.79 -8.04
N SER A 144 24.26 -16.53 -8.46
CA SER A 144 25.49 -15.75 -8.39
C SER A 144 25.31 -14.54 -7.48
N ILE A 145 26.23 -14.38 -6.51
CA ILE A 145 26.20 -13.27 -5.55
C ILE A 145 26.31 -11.89 -6.21
N LYS A 146 26.80 -11.80 -7.44
CA LYS A 146 26.92 -10.54 -8.20
C LYS A 146 25.57 -9.81 -8.34
N TYR A 147 24.47 -10.53 -8.52
CA TYR A 147 23.14 -9.93 -8.67
C TYR A 147 22.60 -9.39 -7.33
N TYR A 148 22.86 -10.12 -6.24
CA TYR A 148 22.56 -9.64 -4.90
C TYR A 148 23.37 -8.37 -4.58
N ASN A 149 24.68 -8.38 -4.84
CA ASN A 149 25.55 -7.23 -4.60
C ASN A 149 25.10 -6.01 -5.42
N HIS A 150 24.73 -6.21 -6.68
CA HIS A 150 24.21 -5.17 -7.56
C HIS A 150 22.89 -4.57 -7.03
N PHE A 151 21.97 -5.42 -6.54
CA PHE A 151 20.76 -4.96 -5.87
C PHE A 151 21.06 -4.20 -4.57
N THR A 152 21.93 -4.72 -3.70
CA THR A 152 22.26 -4.03 -2.43
C THR A 152 22.96 -2.69 -2.65
N GLU A 153 23.75 -2.56 -3.72
CA GLU A 153 24.34 -1.27 -4.11
C GLU A 153 23.25 -0.28 -4.55
N LEU A 154 22.22 -0.73 -5.27
CA LEU A 154 21.05 0.10 -5.55
C LEU A 154 20.39 0.56 -4.24
N VAL A 155 20.14 -0.36 -3.30
CA VAL A 155 19.50 -0.03 -2.02
C VAL A 155 20.32 1.02 -1.24
N ARG A 156 21.65 0.90 -1.24
CA ARG A 156 22.56 1.90 -0.64
C ARG A 156 22.37 3.28 -1.27
N LEU A 157 22.35 3.36 -2.60
CA LEU A 157 22.16 4.63 -3.32
C LEU A 157 20.76 5.23 -3.08
N LEU A 158 19.73 4.39 -3.01
CA LEU A 158 18.37 4.82 -2.70
C LEU A 158 18.24 5.38 -1.29
N HIS A 159 18.90 4.76 -0.29
CA HIS A 159 18.96 5.31 1.06
C HIS A 159 19.61 6.70 1.11
N LEU A 160 20.69 6.92 0.35
CA LEU A 160 21.29 8.25 0.23
C LEU A 160 20.30 9.25 -0.38
N CYS A 161 19.66 8.89 -1.50
CA CYS A 161 18.71 9.79 -2.16
C CYS A 161 17.54 10.20 -1.26
N LEU A 162 17.11 9.33 -0.35
CA LEU A 162 15.98 9.54 0.56
C LEU A 162 16.32 10.36 1.82
N GLN A 163 17.56 10.80 1.99
CA GLN A 163 17.92 11.67 3.11
C GLN A 163 17.17 13.02 3.02
N PHE A 164 16.78 13.55 4.18
CA PHE A 164 16.13 14.87 4.25
C PHE A 164 17.05 16.02 3.84
N THR A 165 18.36 15.84 4.04
CA THR A 165 19.41 16.81 3.72
C THR A 165 20.57 16.07 3.10
N LEU A 166 21.13 16.64 2.03
CA LEU A 166 22.21 16.06 1.25
C LEU A 166 23.35 17.07 1.14
N THR A 167 24.56 16.61 1.41
CA THR A 167 25.79 17.38 1.18
C THR A 167 26.21 17.27 -0.28
N VAL A 168 27.02 18.23 -0.76
CA VAL A 168 27.59 18.19 -2.13
C VAL A 168 28.41 16.91 -2.37
N SER A 169 29.11 16.43 -1.34
CA SER A 169 29.87 15.18 -1.41
C SER A 169 28.97 13.94 -1.54
N GLU A 170 27.84 13.90 -0.84
CA GLU A 170 26.86 12.81 -0.98
C GLU A 170 26.22 12.83 -2.37
N ILE A 171 25.91 14.01 -2.91
CA ILE A 171 25.40 14.15 -4.28
C ILE A 171 26.42 13.63 -5.31
N ASP A 172 27.70 13.96 -5.16
CA ASP A 172 28.75 13.41 -6.03
C ASP A 172 28.89 11.88 -5.89
N THR A 173 28.68 11.36 -4.68
CA THR A 173 28.62 9.92 -4.41
C THR A 173 27.44 9.27 -5.14
N ILE A 174 26.26 9.90 -5.10
CA ILE A 174 25.06 9.45 -5.82
C ILE A 174 25.32 9.44 -7.34
N ARG A 175 25.92 10.52 -7.87
CA ARG A 175 26.24 10.66 -9.30
C ARG A 175 27.16 9.54 -9.80
N LYS A 176 28.29 9.32 -9.11
CA LYS A 176 29.24 8.26 -9.44
C LYS A 176 28.62 6.88 -9.21
N GLY A 177 27.87 6.73 -8.13
CA GLY A 177 27.17 5.51 -7.76
C GLY A 177 26.22 5.02 -8.85
N PHE A 178 25.28 5.86 -9.28
CA PHE A 178 24.34 5.48 -10.34
C PHE A 178 25.03 5.24 -11.68
N LYS A 179 26.07 6.02 -12.03
CA LYS A 179 26.87 5.75 -13.23
C LYS A 179 27.48 4.34 -13.19
N ASN A 180 28.13 3.98 -12.10
CA ASN A 180 28.75 2.67 -11.93
C ASN A 180 27.69 1.56 -11.91
N TRP A 181 26.56 1.81 -11.23
CA TRP A 181 25.45 0.87 -11.16
C TRP A 181 24.85 0.57 -12.53
N VAL A 182 24.69 1.59 -13.39
CA VAL A 182 24.18 1.43 -14.76
C VAL A 182 25.16 0.66 -15.64
N VAL A 183 26.47 0.95 -15.55
CA VAL A 183 27.49 0.17 -16.28
C VAL A 183 27.45 -1.31 -15.86
N GLU A 184 27.31 -1.56 -14.56
CA GLU A 184 27.19 -2.94 -14.05
C GLU A 184 25.85 -3.58 -14.45
N PHE A 185 24.76 -2.81 -14.52
CA PHE A 185 23.49 -3.28 -15.05
C PHE A 185 23.61 -3.70 -16.51
N GLU A 186 24.28 -2.88 -17.35
CA GLU A 186 24.53 -3.21 -18.75
C GLU A 186 25.31 -4.52 -18.89
N ARG A 187 26.33 -4.72 -18.05
CA ARG A 187 27.11 -5.95 -18.03
C ARG A 187 26.32 -7.18 -17.58
N LEU A 188 25.43 -7.02 -16.59
CA LEU A 188 24.72 -8.12 -15.93
C LEU A 188 23.42 -8.54 -16.64
N TYR A 189 22.67 -7.58 -17.17
CA TYR A 189 21.32 -7.80 -17.71
C TYR A 189 21.25 -7.57 -19.23
N TYR A 190 21.84 -6.48 -19.74
CA TYR A 190 21.87 -6.20 -21.18
C TYR A 190 22.90 -7.06 -21.92
N GLN A 191 24.00 -7.42 -21.26
CA GLN A 191 25.06 -8.32 -21.76
C GLN A 191 25.71 -7.85 -23.07
N HIS A 192 25.48 -6.60 -23.45
CA HIS A 192 25.88 -6.02 -24.74
C HIS A 192 25.33 -6.77 -25.95
N ASP A 193 24.21 -7.48 -25.79
CA ASP A 193 23.51 -8.18 -26.87
C ASP A 193 22.33 -7.32 -27.37
N PRO A 194 22.29 -6.94 -28.66
CA PRO A 194 21.14 -6.24 -29.25
C PRO A 194 19.79 -6.93 -29.03
N GLN A 195 19.75 -8.25 -28.85
CA GLN A 195 18.50 -8.98 -28.54
C GLN A 195 17.94 -8.61 -27.16
N HIS A 196 18.81 -8.21 -26.23
CA HIS A 196 18.43 -7.80 -24.87
C HIS A 196 18.28 -6.28 -24.73
N ILE A 197 18.30 -5.50 -25.81
CA ILE A 197 18.19 -4.02 -25.76
C ILE A 197 16.95 -3.54 -25.01
N SER A 198 15.89 -4.35 -24.98
CA SER A 198 14.65 -4.03 -24.28
C SER A 198 14.79 -3.94 -22.74
N THR A 199 15.90 -4.46 -22.19
CA THR A 199 16.32 -4.35 -20.78
C THR A 199 16.89 -2.98 -20.42
N CYS A 200 17.19 -2.13 -21.40
CA CYS A 200 17.66 -0.75 -21.22
C CYS A 200 16.55 0.29 -21.53
N PRO A 201 15.41 0.29 -20.80
CA PRO A 201 14.40 1.31 -20.98
C PRO A 201 14.91 2.69 -20.55
N LEU A 202 14.16 3.73 -20.93
CA LEU A 202 14.42 5.11 -20.53
C LEU A 202 14.60 5.26 -19.00
N THR A 203 13.94 4.42 -18.20
CA THR A 203 14.03 4.46 -16.73
C THR A 203 15.42 4.09 -16.21
N ILE A 204 16.19 3.25 -16.91
CA ILE A 204 17.59 2.96 -16.56
C ILE A 204 18.46 4.18 -16.86
N HIS A 205 18.27 4.82 -18.02
CA HIS A 205 18.99 6.04 -18.38
C HIS A 205 18.67 7.20 -17.41
N ALA A 206 17.41 7.33 -17.00
CA ALA A 206 16.97 8.39 -16.07
C ALA A 206 17.72 8.34 -14.73
N LEU A 207 18.26 7.20 -14.30
CA LEU A 207 19.06 7.09 -13.08
C LEU A 207 20.32 7.95 -13.12
N LEU A 208 20.91 8.14 -14.31
CA LEU A 208 22.11 8.96 -14.51
C LEU A 208 21.85 10.45 -14.22
N HIS A 209 20.59 10.89 -14.27
CA HIS A 209 20.18 12.27 -14.07
C HIS A 209 19.71 12.57 -12.64
N ILE A 210 19.61 11.55 -11.76
CA ILE A 210 19.09 11.73 -10.39
C ILE A 210 19.91 12.75 -9.61
N ALA A 211 21.24 12.69 -9.67
CA ALA A 211 22.09 13.63 -8.95
C ALA A 211 21.92 15.08 -9.43
N ASP A 212 21.85 15.28 -10.75
CA ASP A 212 21.69 16.60 -11.35
C ASP A 212 20.29 17.19 -11.04
N ILE A 213 19.28 16.32 -10.96
CA ILE A 213 17.94 16.69 -10.51
C ILE A 213 17.94 17.08 -9.03
N ILE A 214 18.63 16.33 -8.17
CA ILE A 214 18.73 16.66 -6.74
C ILE A 214 19.40 18.02 -6.55
N GLU A 215 20.44 18.34 -7.33
CA GLU A 215 21.08 19.67 -7.29
C GLU A 215 20.14 20.78 -7.75
N ALA A 216 19.30 20.52 -8.75
CA ALA A 216 18.41 21.53 -9.32
C ALA A 216 17.11 21.74 -8.51
N CYS A 217 16.54 20.67 -7.98
CA CYS A 217 15.21 20.65 -7.37
C CYS A 217 15.23 20.40 -5.86
N GLY A 218 16.39 20.11 -5.29
CA GLY A 218 16.55 19.69 -3.90
C GLY A 218 16.36 18.18 -3.68
N PRO A 219 16.37 17.74 -2.42
CA PRO A 219 16.22 16.32 -2.08
C PRO A 219 14.93 15.71 -2.65
N VAL A 220 14.93 14.40 -2.88
CA VAL A 220 13.85 13.70 -3.60
C VAL A 220 12.46 13.88 -2.96
N TRP A 221 12.41 14.05 -1.64
CA TRP A 221 11.17 14.27 -0.91
C TRP A 221 10.49 15.62 -1.26
N ALA A 222 11.23 16.57 -1.83
CA ALA A 222 10.70 17.87 -2.22
C ALA A 222 9.88 17.83 -3.51
N TYR A 223 10.10 16.83 -4.38
CA TYR A 223 9.47 16.76 -5.70
C TYR A 223 8.82 15.41 -6.05
N TRP A 224 8.91 14.40 -5.20
CA TRP A 224 8.22 13.11 -5.41
C TRP A 224 6.68 13.25 -5.43
N ALA A 225 6.00 12.35 -6.15
CA ALA A 225 4.57 12.44 -6.39
C ALA A 225 3.68 11.98 -5.21
N PHE A 226 4.21 11.38 -4.14
CA PHE A 226 3.38 10.87 -3.02
C PHE A 226 2.35 11.89 -2.49
N PRO A 227 2.72 13.16 -2.21
CA PRO A 227 1.74 14.16 -1.76
C PRO A 227 0.69 14.48 -2.82
N MET A 228 1.10 14.55 -4.10
CA MET A 228 0.20 14.84 -5.22
C MET A 228 -0.79 13.70 -5.44
N GLU A 229 -0.35 12.44 -5.40
CA GLU A 229 -1.24 11.28 -5.51
C GLU A 229 -2.24 11.22 -4.37
N ARG A 230 -1.79 11.49 -3.13
CA ARG A 230 -2.67 11.58 -1.96
C ARG A 230 -3.73 12.67 -2.16
N TYR A 231 -3.33 13.83 -2.66
CA TYR A 231 -4.23 14.94 -2.96
C TYR A 231 -5.25 14.56 -4.05
N CYS A 232 -4.81 13.94 -5.14
CA CYS A 232 -5.69 13.40 -6.18
C CYS A 232 -6.67 12.36 -5.60
N GLY A 233 -6.22 11.49 -4.69
CA GLY A 233 -7.05 10.52 -3.98
C GLY A 233 -8.11 11.17 -3.08
N LEU A 234 -7.80 12.32 -2.46
CA LEU A 234 -8.77 13.10 -1.67
C LEU A 234 -9.84 13.75 -2.56
N ILE A 235 -9.45 14.20 -3.74
CA ILE A 235 -10.30 14.95 -4.65
C ILE A 235 -11.19 14.04 -5.50
N ARG A 236 -10.70 12.87 -5.92
CA ARG A 236 -11.44 11.96 -6.81
C ARG A 236 -12.85 11.60 -6.29
N PRO A 237 -13.07 11.27 -5.01
CA PRO A 237 -14.42 11.03 -4.46
C PRO A 237 -15.33 12.26 -4.43
N ALA A 238 -14.79 13.48 -4.57
CA ALA A 238 -15.56 14.71 -4.59
C ALA A 238 -16.28 14.96 -5.92
N ILE A 239 -15.92 14.22 -6.98
CA ILE A 239 -16.60 14.25 -8.28
C ILE A 239 -17.91 13.45 -8.16
N LYS A 240 -18.92 14.07 -7.56
CA LYS A 240 -20.24 13.44 -7.33
C LYS A 240 -21.21 13.64 -8.51
N SER A 241 -20.94 14.59 -9.40
CA SER A 241 -21.77 14.88 -10.56
C SER A 241 -21.12 14.40 -11.86
N ARG A 242 -21.83 13.55 -12.61
CA ARG A 242 -21.43 13.14 -13.96
C ARG A 242 -21.70 14.22 -15.01
N LYS A 243 -22.66 15.12 -14.77
CA LYS A 243 -23.03 16.21 -15.70
C LYS A 243 -22.15 17.44 -15.53
N HIS A 244 -21.75 17.75 -14.30
CA HIS A 244 -20.94 18.93 -13.97
C HIS A 244 -19.77 18.57 -13.04
N PRO A 245 -18.80 17.76 -13.53
CA PRO A 245 -17.71 17.26 -12.70
C PRO A 245 -16.82 18.38 -12.16
N PHE A 246 -16.44 19.35 -13.00
CA PHE A 246 -15.57 20.47 -12.60
C PHE A 246 -16.21 21.38 -11.56
N ALA A 247 -17.49 21.76 -11.75
CA ALA A 247 -18.19 22.57 -10.76
C ALA A 247 -18.40 21.83 -9.42
N SER A 248 -18.52 20.49 -9.45
CA SER A 248 -18.52 19.68 -8.21
C SER A 248 -17.17 19.74 -7.51
N LEU A 249 -16.09 19.66 -8.28
CA LEU A 249 -14.71 19.76 -7.81
C LEU A 249 -14.43 21.11 -7.16
N ASP A 250 -14.72 22.20 -7.87
CA ASP A 250 -14.44 23.57 -7.44
C ASP A 250 -15.13 23.85 -6.10
N ARG A 251 -16.41 23.46 -6.00
CA ARG A 251 -17.17 23.61 -4.75
C ARG A 251 -16.56 22.81 -3.60
N TYR A 252 -16.06 21.61 -3.86
CA TYR A 252 -15.40 20.81 -2.83
C TYR A 252 -14.10 21.46 -2.38
N VAL A 253 -13.25 21.89 -3.31
CA VAL A 253 -11.97 22.55 -3.01
C VAL A 253 -12.19 23.85 -2.24
N VAL A 254 -13.13 24.70 -2.67
CA VAL A 254 -13.47 25.94 -1.96
C VAL A 254 -13.95 25.66 -0.54
N LYS A 255 -14.87 24.71 -0.37
CA LYS A 255 -15.38 24.35 0.96
C LYS A 255 -14.28 23.74 1.85
N ALA A 256 -13.34 22.99 1.26
CA ALA A 256 -12.23 22.38 1.98
C ALA A 256 -11.28 23.46 2.50
N ALA A 257 -10.93 24.41 1.64
CA ALA A 257 -10.13 25.59 2.00
C ALA A 257 -10.80 26.45 3.08
N GLN A 258 -12.11 26.71 2.96
CA GLN A 258 -12.88 27.45 3.98
C GLN A 258 -12.86 26.76 5.35
N ILE A 259 -12.99 25.43 5.38
CA ILE A 259 -12.89 24.66 6.62
C ILE A 259 -11.49 24.73 7.22
N ILE A 260 -10.45 24.58 6.40
CA ILE A 260 -9.05 24.70 6.86
C ILE A 260 -8.83 26.11 7.46
N GLN A 261 -9.35 27.15 6.82
CA GLN A 261 -9.24 28.52 7.33
C GLN A 261 -9.95 28.70 8.67
N ILE A 262 -11.16 28.16 8.84
CA ILE A 262 -11.87 28.17 10.13
C ILE A 262 -11.06 27.43 11.20
N GLN A 263 -10.53 26.25 10.89
CA GLN A 263 -9.70 25.50 11.83
C GLN A 263 -8.48 26.28 12.30
N LEU A 264 -7.81 26.99 11.40
CA LEU A 264 -6.64 27.81 11.71
C LEU A 264 -7.00 29.02 12.57
N ILE A 265 -8.07 29.74 12.24
CA ILE A 265 -8.52 30.94 12.98
C ILE A 265 -8.89 30.58 14.42
N TYR A 266 -9.58 29.45 14.61
CA TYR A 266 -10.08 29.03 15.92
C TYR A 266 -9.21 27.98 16.61
N ASN A 267 -8.01 27.71 16.09
CA ASN A 267 -7.05 26.73 16.61
C ASN A 267 -7.68 25.35 16.92
N LEU A 268 -8.51 24.83 16.00
CA LEU A 268 -9.26 23.58 16.16
C LEU A 268 -8.41 22.34 15.84
N SER A 269 -7.12 22.35 16.19
CA SER A 269 -6.15 21.29 15.86
C SER A 269 -6.53 19.93 16.46
N GLU A 270 -7.19 19.92 17.61
CA GLU A 270 -7.63 18.69 18.29
C GLU A 270 -8.97 18.12 17.76
N GLN A 271 -9.79 18.93 17.07
CA GLN A 271 -11.06 18.51 16.47
C GLN A 271 -11.21 19.04 15.05
N PRO A 272 -10.53 18.44 14.07
CA PRO A 272 -10.56 18.91 12.70
C PRO A 272 -11.95 18.70 12.09
N LEU A 273 -12.65 19.81 11.83
CA LEU A 273 -13.79 19.88 10.91
C LEU A 273 -13.49 19.16 9.58
N SER A 274 -14.42 18.36 9.06
CA SER A 274 -14.23 17.65 7.79
C SER A 274 -15.44 17.78 6.89
N LEU A 275 -15.20 17.97 5.58
CA LEU A 275 -16.24 17.84 4.56
C LEU A 275 -16.68 16.40 4.35
N VAL A 276 -15.80 15.46 4.69
CA VAL A 276 -16.18 14.07 4.76
C VAL A 276 -17.03 13.94 6.01
N PHE A 277 -18.34 13.87 5.83
CA PHE A 277 -19.22 13.29 6.84
C PHE A 277 -18.71 11.87 7.08
N LYS A 278 -17.80 11.71 8.06
CA LYS A 278 -17.77 10.48 8.82
C LYS A 278 -19.16 10.44 9.42
N PRO A 279 -20.02 9.46 9.10
CA PRO A 279 -21.32 9.38 9.74
C PRO A 279 -21.03 9.49 11.24
N VAL A 280 -21.58 10.54 11.87
CA VAL A 280 -21.55 10.66 13.32
C VAL A 280 -22.03 9.31 13.77
N LYS A 281 -21.14 8.51 14.39
CA LYS A 281 -21.54 7.25 14.98
C LYS A 281 -22.65 7.67 15.93
N LYS A 282 -23.92 7.42 15.58
CA LYS A 282 -25.06 7.66 16.46
C LYS A 282 -24.61 7.15 17.82
N ALA A 283 -24.77 7.97 18.86
CA ALA A 283 -24.41 7.64 20.24
C ALA A 283 -24.70 6.15 20.44
N THR A 284 -23.61 5.40 20.44
CA THR A 284 -23.64 3.97 20.20
C THR A 284 -24.09 3.43 21.53
N ARG A 285 -25.35 2.99 21.65
CA ARG A 285 -25.91 2.42 22.88
C ARG A 285 -24.90 1.36 23.34
N MET A 286 -24.09 1.67 24.34
CA MET A 286 -22.98 0.85 24.78
C MET A 286 -23.42 0.21 26.06
N LEU A 287 -23.43 -1.12 26.11
CA LEU A 287 -23.75 -1.86 27.31
C LEU A 287 -22.44 -2.33 27.93
N GLU A 288 -22.09 -1.73 29.06
CA GLU A 288 -21.02 -2.19 29.94
C GLU A 288 -21.69 -2.99 31.06
N ALA A 289 -21.33 -4.27 31.16
CA ALA A 289 -21.83 -5.14 32.22
C ALA A 289 -20.79 -5.16 33.35
N PRO A 290 -21.18 -4.91 34.62
CA PRO A 290 -20.25 -4.92 35.75
C PRO A 290 -19.51 -6.25 35.90
N GLU A 291 -20.10 -7.37 35.47
CA GLU A 291 -19.47 -8.69 35.54
C GLU A 291 -18.40 -8.93 34.45
N TYR A 292 -18.27 -8.03 33.47
CA TYR A 292 -17.34 -8.15 32.35
C TYR A 292 -16.60 -6.82 32.09
N GLU A 293 -15.79 -6.37 33.05
CA GLU A 293 -15.05 -5.10 33.00
C GLU A 293 -14.13 -4.95 31.78
N THR A 294 -13.72 -6.05 31.16
CA THR A 294 -12.81 -6.06 30.00
C THR A 294 -13.50 -5.81 28.66
N CYS A 295 -14.85 -5.79 28.61
CA CYS A 295 -15.59 -5.76 27.34
C CYS A 295 -16.86 -4.92 27.39
N ALA A 296 -17.17 -4.24 26.28
CA ALA A 296 -18.40 -3.49 26.07
C ALA A 296 -19.14 -3.97 24.82
N LEU A 297 -20.48 -4.07 24.88
CA LEU A 297 -21.31 -4.46 23.74
C LEU A 297 -21.75 -3.23 22.94
N LEU A 298 -21.72 -3.36 21.61
CA LEU A 298 -22.03 -2.28 20.67
C LEU A 298 -23.06 -2.73 19.60
N PRO A 299 -23.93 -1.83 19.12
CA PRO A 299 -24.96 -2.09 18.13
C PRO A 299 -24.41 -2.56 16.77
N PRO A 300 -25.27 -3.16 15.91
CA PRO A 300 -26.73 -3.28 16.06
C PRO A 300 -27.14 -4.24 17.18
N SER A 301 -28.20 -3.93 17.92
CA SER A 301 -28.80 -4.86 18.89
C SER A 301 -30.24 -5.18 18.54
N ARG A 302 -30.66 -6.42 18.79
CA ARG A 302 -32.04 -6.87 18.60
C ARG A 302 -32.44 -7.82 19.71
N SER A 303 -33.71 -7.79 20.13
CA SER A 303 -34.25 -8.79 21.04
C SER A 303 -34.42 -10.11 20.29
N ILE A 304 -34.00 -11.21 20.92
CA ILE A 304 -34.15 -12.56 20.37
C ILE A 304 -35.53 -13.07 20.78
N HIS A 305 -36.30 -13.53 19.79
CA HIS A 305 -37.57 -14.21 20.06
C HIS A 305 -37.32 -15.67 20.48
N PRO A 306 -38.18 -16.26 21.33
CA PRO A 306 -38.05 -17.66 21.77
C PRO A 306 -37.95 -18.70 20.64
N ASN A 307 -38.44 -18.37 19.44
CA ASN A 307 -38.41 -19.23 18.26
C ASN A 307 -37.19 -18.99 17.34
N ASP A 308 -36.25 -18.11 17.70
CA ASP A 308 -35.05 -17.86 16.89
C ASP A 308 -34.15 -19.11 16.86
N PRO A 309 -33.59 -19.49 15.69
CA PRO A 309 -32.67 -20.63 15.56
C PRO A 309 -31.49 -20.62 16.56
N ILE A 310 -31.07 -19.44 17.03
CA ILE A 310 -29.98 -19.29 18.00
C ILE A 310 -30.36 -19.82 19.39
N MET A 311 -31.66 -19.84 19.74
CA MET A 311 -32.14 -20.29 21.05
C MET A 311 -31.77 -21.74 21.33
N ARG A 312 -31.85 -22.61 20.32
CA ARG A 312 -31.43 -24.03 20.46
C ARG A 312 -29.94 -24.17 20.77
N LYS A 313 -29.10 -23.25 20.29
CA LYS A 313 -27.66 -23.24 20.60
C LYS A 313 -27.41 -22.73 22.01
N ILE A 314 -28.13 -21.69 22.43
CA ILE A 314 -28.07 -21.14 23.80
C ILE A 314 -28.51 -22.21 24.81
N GLU A 315 -29.64 -22.89 24.56
CA GLU A 315 -30.14 -24.00 25.38
C GLU A 315 -29.08 -25.07 25.60
N LYS A 316 -28.44 -25.55 24.52
CA LYS A 316 -27.39 -26.57 24.58
C LYS A 316 -26.17 -26.07 25.36
N CYS A 317 -25.72 -24.84 25.11
CA CYS A 317 -24.58 -24.25 25.81
C CYS A 317 -24.82 -24.14 27.32
N LEU A 318 -26.01 -23.66 27.73
CA LEU A 318 -26.38 -23.57 29.14
C LEU A 318 -26.55 -24.94 29.78
N ALA A 319 -27.09 -25.93 29.04
CA ALA A 319 -27.24 -27.30 29.53
C ALA A 319 -25.89 -27.95 29.81
N THR A 320 -24.91 -27.72 28.93
CA THR A 320 -23.53 -28.15 29.16
C THR A 320 -22.87 -27.40 30.32
N ARG A 321 -23.02 -26.07 30.37
CA ARG A 321 -22.36 -25.23 31.39
C ARG A 321 -22.83 -25.50 32.82
N TYR A 322 -24.11 -25.83 33.00
CA TYR A 322 -24.71 -26.10 34.31
C TYR A 322 -24.91 -27.59 34.61
N ASP A 323 -24.35 -28.47 33.77
CA ASP A 323 -24.46 -29.93 33.89
C ASP A 323 -25.93 -30.42 34.01
N LYS A 324 -26.79 -29.85 33.16
CA LYS A 324 -28.23 -30.17 33.07
C LYS A 324 -28.60 -30.76 31.71
N SER A 325 -27.67 -31.43 31.04
CA SER A 325 -27.89 -32.10 29.75
C SER A 325 -29.07 -33.06 29.75
N ASN A 326 -29.36 -33.70 30.90
CA ASN A 326 -30.49 -34.62 31.07
C ASN A 326 -31.80 -33.93 31.49
N ASN A 327 -31.79 -32.62 31.74
CA ASN A 327 -32.96 -31.87 32.24
C ASN A 327 -33.09 -30.50 31.58
N ILE A 328 -33.01 -30.49 30.25
CA ILE A 328 -33.11 -29.30 29.38
C ILE A 328 -34.44 -28.54 29.59
N GLN A 329 -35.48 -29.22 30.08
CA GLN A 329 -36.79 -28.63 30.36
C GLN A 329 -36.71 -27.47 31.37
N ILE A 330 -35.85 -27.57 32.38
CA ILE A 330 -35.65 -26.51 33.40
C ILE A 330 -35.03 -25.26 32.74
N ILE A 331 -34.03 -25.46 31.88
CA ILE A 331 -33.38 -24.37 31.14
C ILE A 331 -34.37 -23.69 30.19
N LYS A 332 -35.21 -24.47 29.51
CA LYS A 332 -36.28 -23.92 28.66
C LYS A 332 -37.26 -23.06 29.44
N GLN A 333 -37.67 -23.49 30.63
CA GLN A 333 -38.57 -22.70 31.49
C GLN A 333 -37.93 -21.37 31.90
N CYS A 334 -36.64 -21.37 32.28
CA CYS A 334 -35.91 -20.15 32.59
C CYS A 334 -35.75 -19.23 31.38
N LEU A 335 -35.46 -19.78 30.19
CA LEU A 335 -35.27 -18.99 28.98
C LEU A 335 -36.57 -18.38 28.44
N VAL A 336 -37.72 -19.04 28.65
CA VAL A 336 -39.04 -18.49 28.29
C VAL A 336 -39.35 -17.22 29.10
N GLN A 337 -38.83 -17.11 30.31
CA GLN A 337 -38.98 -15.93 31.17
C GLN A 337 -37.85 -14.89 31.00
N ALA A 338 -36.81 -15.22 30.23
CA ALA A 338 -35.65 -14.36 30.06
C ALA A 338 -35.80 -13.42 28.86
N THR A 339 -35.38 -12.17 29.04
CA THR A 339 -35.18 -11.23 27.93
C THR A 339 -33.76 -11.41 27.41
N ILE A 340 -33.62 -11.82 26.15
CA ILE A 340 -32.32 -12.07 25.54
C ILE A 340 -32.09 -11.04 24.43
N GLU A 341 -31.03 -10.25 24.56
CA GLU A 341 -30.60 -9.32 23.52
C GLU A 341 -29.39 -9.85 22.77
N GLN A 342 -29.46 -9.83 21.45
CA GLN A 342 -28.31 -10.08 20.58
C GLN A 342 -27.63 -8.76 20.25
N TRP A 343 -26.30 -8.72 20.37
CA TRP A 343 -25.48 -7.56 20.05
C TRP A 343 -24.53 -7.87 18.88
N GLY A 344 -24.37 -6.92 17.98
CA GLY A 344 -23.64 -7.08 16.73
C GLY A 344 -22.14 -6.90 16.85
N LYS A 345 -21.65 -6.30 17.94
CA LYS A 345 -20.23 -6.01 18.15
C LYS A 345 -19.85 -6.11 19.62
N VAL A 346 -18.61 -6.53 19.88
CA VAL A 346 -17.97 -6.52 21.19
C VAL A 346 -16.68 -5.72 21.08
N ARG A 347 -16.49 -4.73 21.93
CA ARG A 347 -15.23 -4.00 22.07
C ARG A 347 -14.51 -4.49 23.31
N ILE A 348 -13.24 -4.82 23.16
CA ILE A 348 -12.34 -5.02 24.30
C ILE A 348 -11.85 -3.64 24.72
N CYS A 349 -11.94 -3.27 26.00
CA CYS A 349 -11.76 -1.89 26.48
C CYS A 349 -10.45 -1.24 26.00
N ASP A 350 -9.36 -2.02 25.95
CA ASP A 350 -8.02 -1.60 25.47
C ASP A 350 -7.62 -2.22 24.11
N GLY A 351 -8.58 -2.74 23.34
CA GLY A 351 -8.30 -3.55 22.16
C GLY A 351 -9.28 -3.40 21.00
N ASP A 352 -9.36 -4.45 20.20
CA ASP A 352 -10.13 -4.47 18.96
C ASP A 352 -11.65 -4.49 19.18
N THR A 353 -12.38 -4.09 18.13
CA THR A 353 -13.83 -4.26 18.05
C THR A 353 -14.17 -5.45 17.17
N ILE A 354 -14.66 -6.53 17.78
CA ILE A 354 -15.08 -7.76 17.12
C ILE A 354 -16.51 -7.57 16.61
N SER A 355 -16.77 -7.92 15.34
CA SER A 355 -18.10 -7.81 14.73
C SER A 355 -18.70 -9.18 14.42
N ALA A 356 -19.97 -9.37 14.73
CA ALA A 356 -20.70 -10.60 14.42
C ALA A 356 -21.18 -10.57 12.96
N ALA A 357 -20.67 -11.48 12.13
CA ALA A 357 -20.99 -11.57 10.71
C ALA A 357 -22.50 -11.68 10.41
N ALA A 358 -23.26 -12.34 11.29
CA ALA A 358 -24.71 -12.52 11.12
C ALA A 358 -25.53 -11.22 11.31
N LEU A 359 -24.99 -10.21 12.00
CA LEU A 359 -25.69 -8.96 12.30
C LEU A 359 -25.14 -7.76 11.54
N TYR A 360 -24.07 -7.95 10.78
CA TYR A 360 -23.44 -6.91 9.98
C TYR A 360 -23.19 -7.46 8.57
N PRO A 361 -24.06 -7.15 7.58
CA PRO A 361 -23.83 -7.60 6.22
C PRO A 361 -22.52 -6.99 5.72
N LEU A 362 -21.55 -7.86 5.44
CA LEU A 362 -20.30 -7.49 4.80
C LEU A 362 -20.64 -7.15 3.35
N GLY A 363 -20.34 -5.93 2.91
CA GLY A 363 -20.31 -5.64 1.47
C GLY A 363 -19.10 -6.35 0.84
N ASP A 364 -19.24 -6.81 -0.40
CA ASP A 364 -18.21 -7.57 -1.14
C ASP A 364 -16.82 -6.90 -1.18
N ASP A 365 -16.75 -5.60 -0.91
CA ASP A 365 -15.57 -4.76 -1.10
C ASP A 365 -14.81 -4.42 0.20
N ARG A 366 -15.04 -5.16 1.30
CA ARG A 366 -14.29 -4.99 2.55
C ARG A 366 -13.45 -6.21 2.88
N ARG A 367 -12.13 -6.02 2.93
CA ARG A 367 -11.17 -6.95 3.52
C ARG A 367 -11.16 -6.75 5.03
N ASP A 368 -11.52 -7.79 5.79
CA ASP A 368 -11.35 -7.85 7.24
C ASP A 368 -10.25 -8.88 7.55
N ALA A 369 -9.24 -8.46 8.31
CA ALA A 369 -8.11 -9.29 8.73
C ALA A 369 -8.23 -9.75 10.19
N THR A 370 -9.40 -9.61 10.81
CA THR A 370 -9.64 -10.15 12.16
C THR A 370 -9.91 -11.65 12.11
N TYR A 371 -9.10 -12.41 12.84
CA TYR A 371 -9.34 -13.82 13.15
C TYR A 371 -9.56 -13.96 14.65
N VAL A 372 -10.57 -14.72 15.05
CA VAL A 372 -10.76 -15.12 16.46
C VAL A 372 -10.05 -16.46 16.64
N ARG A 373 -8.90 -16.47 17.32
CA ARG A 373 -8.31 -17.70 17.84
C ARG A 373 -9.11 -18.10 19.08
N TYR A 374 -9.81 -19.21 19.01
CA TYR A 374 -10.41 -19.85 20.19
C TYR A 374 -9.59 -21.09 20.51
N GLU A 375 -9.28 -21.29 21.79
CA GLU A 375 -8.67 -22.51 22.30
C GLU A 375 -9.76 -23.35 22.95
N ILE A 376 -10.03 -24.53 22.39
CA ILE A 376 -10.97 -25.49 22.96
C ILE A 376 -10.25 -26.19 24.11
N LEU A 377 -10.74 -26.02 25.33
CA LEU A 377 -10.33 -26.88 26.44
C LEU A 377 -10.92 -28.28 26.20
N VAL A 378 -10.05 -29.24 25.85
CA VAL A 378 -10.44 -30.65 25.69
C VAL A 378 -10.33 -31.35 27.04
N ASP A 379 -11.34 -32.14 27.38
CA ASP A 379 -11.37 -32.95 28.61
C ASP A 379 -10.43 -34.15 28.47
N ASN A 380 -9.52 -34.33 29.42
CA ASN A 380 -8.50 -35.40 29.37
C ASN A 380 -9.05 -36.78 29.71
N SER A 381 -10.27 -36.88 30.25
CA SER A 381 -10.87 -38.17 30.65
C SER A 381 -12.25 -38.37 30.04
N PRO A 382 -12.37 -38.60 28.72
CA PRO A 382 -13.67 -38.80 28.07
C PRO A 382 -14.45 -40.03 28.57
N SER A 383 -13.81 -40.90 29.37
CA SER A 383 -14.40 -42.13 29.92
C SER A 383 -14.86 -42.04 31.38
N ASP A 384 -14.61 -40.95 32.11
CA ASP A 384 -15.07 -40.79 33.50
C ASP A 384 -16.33 -39.92 33.58
N LEU A 385 -17.49 -40.56 33.57
CA LEU A 385 -18.80 -39.88 33.58
C LEU A 385 -19.21 -39.32 34.96
N ARG A 386 -18.38 -39.44 36.01
CA ARG A 386 -18.72 -38.99 37.37
C ARG A 386 -17.68 -38.08 38.04
N GLY A 387 -16.53 -37.84 37.40
CA GLY A 387 -15.51 -36.90 37.88
C GLY A 387 -15.71 -35.48 37.36
N SER A 388 -15.31 -34.47 38.15
CA SER A 388 -15.22 -33.08 37.69
C SER A 388 -14.17 -32.97 36.57
N PRO A 389 -14.46 -32.30 35.44
CA PRO A 389 -13.55 -32.26 34.29
C PRO A 389 -12.24 -31.53 34.64
N GLU A 390 -11.12 -32.25 34.57
CA GLU A 390 -9.78 -31.67 34.66
C GLU A 390 -9.37 -31.13 33.28
N ARG A 391 -9.19 -29.81 33.18
CA ARG A 391 -8.84 -29.13 31.92
C ARG A 391 -7.43 -28.58 32.01
N GLN A 392 -6.58 -28.88 31.03
CA GLN A 392 -5.28 -28.23 30.85
C GLN A 392 -5.15 -27.65 29.44
N PHE A 393 -4.27 -26.66 29.30
CA PHE A 393 -3.95 -26.02 28.02
C PHE A 393 -3.24 -27.01 27.09
N SER A 394 -3.61 -27.01 25.81
CA SER A 394 -2.91 -27.72 24.73
C SER A 394 -1.86 -26.84 24.07
#